data_AF-F2IFJ6-F1
#
_entry.id   AF-F2IFJ6-F1
#
_cell.length_a   1.000
_cell.length_b   1.000
_cell.length_c   1.000
_cell.angle_alpha   90.00
_cell.angle_beta   90.00
_cell.angle_gamma   90.00
#
_symmetry.space_group_name_H-M   'P 1'
#
loop_
_entity.id
_entity.type
_entity.pdbx_description
1 polymer ?
#
loop_
_entity_poly.entity_id
_entity_poly.type
_entity_poly.pdbx_seq_one_letter_code
_entity_poly.pdbx_strand_id
1 'polypeptide(L)'
;MKNCFYILTTMILVLSSCAKPTEACFDFSPTNITTSTSVTFNATCTKHGGYSYEWNFGDGTPDTTLLGEPTVTHIFSSSGTYVITLKAGRKDGVVWKENNKYITKRTLTVQ
;
A
#
# COMPACT_ATOMS: atom_id res chain seq x y z
N MET A 1 12.03 15.96 -21.01
CA MET A 1 12.18 17.22 -20.26
C MET A 1 11.76 17.01 -18.81
N LYS A 2 12.71 16.68 -17.93
CA LYS A 2 12.59 16.95 -16.48
C LYS A 2 13.98 17.43 -16.05
N ASN A 3 14.23 18.71 -16.29
CA ASN A 3 15.46 19.40 -15.87
C ASN A 3 15.44 19.53 -14.34
N CYS A 4 16.36 18.85 -13.67
CA CYS A 4 16.60 19.04 -12.24
C CYS A 4 17.71 20.10 -12.11
N PHE A 5 17.32 21.33 -11.78
CA PHE A 5 18.25 22.45 -11.57
C PHE A 5 18.96 22.30 -10.22
N TYR A 6 20.29 22.38 -10.23
CA TYR A 6 21.13 22.46 -9.03
C TYR A 6 21.41 23.93 -8.72
N ILE A 7 21.00 24.43 -7.55
CA ILE A 7 21.34 25.78 -7.09
C ILE A 7 22.49 25.65 -6.09
N LEU A 8 23.67 26.18 -6.45
CA LEU A 8 24.79 26.39 -5.53
C LEU A 8 24.65 27.77 -4.89
N THR A 9 24.36 27.83 -3.58
CA THR A 9 24.94 28.79 -2.63
C THR A 9 24.44 28.52 -1.19
N THR A 10 25.35 28.03 -0.35
CA THR A 10 25.44 28.11 1.13
C THR A 10 24.24 27.82 2.06
N MET A 11 24.40 26.74 2.86
CA MET A 11 23.89 26.47 4.23
C MET A 11 22.70 25.48 4.39
N ILE A 12 23.05 24.25 4.80
CA ILE A 12 22.26 23.04 5.15
C ILE A 12 21.64 22.27 3.97
N LEU A 13 22.28 21.14 3.67
CA LEU A 13 21.93 20.19 2.62
C LEU A 13 20.86 19.20 3.14
N VAL A 14 19.59 19.58 3.09
CA VAL A 14 18.51 18.59 3.15
C VAL A 14 18.53 17.83 1.83
N LEU A 15 19.01 16.58 1.84
CA LEU A 15 18.76 15.61 0.78
C LEU A 15 17.25 15.30 0.81
N SER A 16 16.44 16.23 0.27
CA SER A 16 15.03 15.97 0.05
C SER A 16 14.96 14.90 -1.03
N SER A 17 14.86 13.65 -0.58
CA SER A 17 14.73 12.49 -1.44
C SER A 17 13.58 12.76 -2.40
N CYS A 18 13.82 12.55 -3.69
CA CYS A 18 12.78 12.48 -4.69
C CYS A 18 11.85 11.30 -4.33
N ALA A 19 10.88 11.54 -3.45
CA ALA A 19 9.83 10.58 -3.18
C ALA A 19 9.02 10.50 -4.48
N LYS A 20 9.24 9.42 -5.24
CA LYS A 20 8.30 9.01 -6.29
C LYS A 20 6.90 9.11 -5.67
N PRO A 21 5.92 9.79 -6.29
CA PRO A 21 4.58 9.82 -5.74
C PRO A 21 4.15 8.38 -5.50
N THR A 22 3.84 8.02 -4.26
CA THR A 22 3.29 6.71 -3.92
C THR A 22 1.89 6.67 -4.54
N GLU A 23 1.78 6.08 -5.74
CA GLU A 23 0.52 6.06 -6.49
C GLU A 23 -0.50 5.09 -5.88
N ALA A 24 -0.04 4.13 -5.04
CA ALA A 24 -0.90 3.29 -4.20
C ALA A 24 -1.12 3.90 -2.83
N CYS A 25 -2.36 3.82 -2.33
CA CYS A 25 -2.68 4.11 -0.95
C CYS A 25 -3.90 3.31 -0.51
N PHE A 26 -4.05 3.18 0.81
CA PHE A 26 -5.24 2.61 1.41
C PHE A 26 -5.47 3.12 2.83
N ASP A 27 -6.74 3.07 3.20
CA ASP A 27 -7.21 3.24 4.57
C ASP A 27 -7.86 1.96 5.08
N PHE A 28 -8.08 1.87 6.39
CA PHE A 28 -8.78 0.76 7.00
C PHE A 28 -9.71 1.21 8.12
N SER A 29 -10.77 0.44 8.35
CA SER A 29 -11.73 0.64 9.43
C SER A 29 -12.26 -0.70 9.96
N PRO A 30 -12.56 -0.81 11.27
CA PRO A 30 -12.41 0.20 12.32
C PRO A 30 -10.93 0.43 12.74
N THR A 31 -10.66 1.46 13.54
CA THR A 31 -9.31 1.74 14.10
C THR A 31 -9.06 1.04 15.43
N ASN A 32 -10.12 0.74 16.20
CA ASN A 32 -10.06 -0.08 17.40
C ASN A 32 -10.32 -1.52 17.00
N ILE A 33 -9.25 -2.30 16.85
CA ILE A 33 -9.30 -3.65 16.29
C ILE A 33 -8.93 -4.61 17.40
N THR A 34 -9.83 -5.56 17.68
CA THR A 34 -9.53 -6.70 18.54
C THR A 34 -9.45 -7.97 17.70
N THR A 35 -8.91 -9.03 18.28
CA THR A 35 -9.00 -10.37 17.65
C THR A 35 -10.44 -10.67 17.21
N SER A 36 -10.60 -11.32 16.06
CA SER A 36 -11.91 -11.63 15.45
C SER A 36 -12.72 -10.44 14.94
N THR A 37 -12.19 -9.21 14.99
CA THR A 37 -12.81 -8.05 14.32
C THR A 37 -12.58 -8.12 12.81
N SER A 38 -13.64 -7.96 12.03
CA SER A 38 -13.54 -7.81 10.57
C SER A 38 -13.06 -6.39 10.24
N VAL A 39 -11.86 -6.29 9.68
CA VAL A 39 -11.25 -5.03 9.26
C VAL A 39 -11.46 -4.87 7.76
N THR A 40 -12.03 -3.75 7.35
CA THR A 40 -12.17 -3.38 5.94
C THR A 40 -10.98 -2.54 5.52
N PHE A 41 -10.32 -2.93 4.43
CA PHE A 41 -9.25 -2.18 3.77
C PHE A 41 -9.77 -1.61 2.46
N ASN A 42 -9.54 -0.31 2.23
CA ASN A 42 -10.06 0.41 1.08
C ASN A 42 -8.92 1.13 0.35
N ALA A 43 -8.65 0.71 -0.89
CA ALA A 43 -7.61 1.27 -1.75
C ALA A 43 -8.11 2.28 -2.80
N THR A 44 -9.34 2.81 -2.67
CA THR A 44 -9.94 3.75 -3.65
C THR A 44 -9.14 5.03 -3.88
N CYS A 45 -8.30 5.43 -2.94
CA CYS A 45 -7.43 6.59 -3.09
C CYS A 45 -6.24 6.33 -4.07
N THR A 46 -5.98 5.07 -4.43
CA THR A 46 -4.93 4.67 -5.38
C THR A 46 -5.19 5.28 -6.75
N LYS A 47 -4.24 6.07 -7.27
CA LYS A 47 -4.36 6.72 -8.58
C LYS A 47 -3.64 5.88 -9.65
N HIS A 48 -4.19 5.86 -10.86
CA HIS A 48 -3.60 5.20 -12.05
C HIS A 48 -3.34 3.67 -11.97
N GLY A 49 -3.63 3.00 -10.85
CA GLY A 49 -3.31 1.58 -10.61
C GLY A 49 -4.50 0.60 -10.62
N GLY A 50 -5.71 1.03 -10.96
CA GLY A 50 -6.94 0.28 -10.66
C GLY A 50 -7.33 -0.83 -11.64
N TYR A 51 -6.53 -1.91 -11.74
CA TYR A 51 -7.01 -3.18 -12.31
C TYR A 51 -6.74 -4.39 -11.42
N SER A 52 -5.67 -4.35 -10.62
CA SER A 52 -5.31 -5.47 -9.74
C SER A 52 -4.75 -4.97 -8.42
N TYR A 53 -5.27 -5.52 -7.33
CA TYR A 53 -4.84 -5.25 -5.95
C TYR A 53 -4.40 -6.58 -5.33
N GLU A 54 -3.21 -6.62 -4.76
CA GLU A 54 -2.69 -7.78 -4.02
C GLU A 54 -2.35 -7.33 -2.61
N TRP A 55 -3.02 -7.96 -1.65
CA TRP A 55 -2.97 -7.64 -0.24
C TRP A 55 -2.22 -8.73 0.51
N ASN A 56 -1.22 -8.32 1.28
CA ASN A 56 -0.58 -9.16 2.29
C ASN A 56 -0.87 -8.52 3.65
N PHE A 57 -1.51 -9.28 4.55
CA PHE A 57 -1.92 -8.75 5.87
C PHE A 57 -0.83 -8.87 6.94
N GLY A 58 0.28 -9.57 6.65
CA GLY A 58 1.43 -9.68 7.54
C GLY A 58 1.25 -10.64 8.72
N ASP A 59 0.14 -11.38 8.78
CA ASP A 59 -0.22 -12.31 9.86
C ASP A 59 0.06 -13.79 9.52
N GLY A 60 0.65 -14.06 8.37
CA GLY A 60 0.92 -15.40 7.86
C GLY A 60 -0.22 -16.01 7.05
N THR A 61 -1.35 -15.31 6.89
CA THR A 61 -2.39 -15.73 5.95
C THR A 61 -1.94 -15.53 4.49
N PRO A 62 -2.48 -16.32 3.52
CA PRO A 62 -2.14 -16.17 2.11
C PRO A 62 -2.51 -14.78 1.55
N ASP A 63 -1.74 -14.32 0.57
CA ASP A 63 -2.01 -13.05 -0.13
C ASP A 63 -3.36 -13.10 -0.87
N THR A 64 -4.14 -12.02 -0.78
CA THR A 64 -5.43 -11.88 -1.47
C THR A 64 -5.28 -11.02 -2.71
N THR A 65 -5.60 -11.57 -3.89
CA THR A 65 -5.60 -10.82 -5.16
C THR A 65 -7.03 -10.52 -5.61
N LEU A 66 -7.32 -9.24 -5.87
CA LEU A 66 -8.61 -8.76 -6.38
C LEU A 66 -8.41 -8.03 -7.71
N LEU A 67 -9.32 -8.26 -8.67
CA LEU A 67 -9.35 -7.57 -9.95
C LEU A 67 -10.50 -6.58 -9.98
N GLY A 68 -10.21 -5.31 -10.23
CA GLY A 68 -11.22 -4.23 -10.29
C GLY A 68 -11.87 -3.85 -8.95
N GLU A 69 -11.74 -4.65 -7.90
CA GLU A 69 -12.28 -4.38 -6.57
C GLU A 69 -11.20 -3.79 -5.63
N PRO A 70 -11.30 -2.50 -5.24
CA PRO A 70 -10.33 -1.85 -4.36
C PRO A 70 -10.54 -2.16 -2.87
N THR A 71 -11.59 -2.90 -2.50
CA THR A 71 -11.95 -3.17 -1.11
C THR A 71 -11.77 -4.63 -0.75
N VAL A 72 -11.18 -4.91 0.42
CA VAL A 72 -11.05 -6.28 0.95
C VAL A 72 -11.31 -6.28 2.46
N THR A 73 -11.84 -7.36 2.99
CA THR A 73 -11.96 -7.57 4.43
C THR A 73 -11.01 -8.64 4.92
N HIS A 74 -10.53 -8.50 6.15
CA HIS A 74 -9.67 -9.49 6.81
C HIS A 74 -9.96 -9.58 8.31
N ILE A 75 -9.75 -10.75 8.89
CA ILE A 75 -9.89 -11.00 10.31
C ILE A 75 -8.57 -11.51 10.87
N PHE A 76 -8.02 -10.81 11.87
CA PHE A 76 -6.80 -11.22 12.56
C PHE A 76 -7.14 -12.18 13.72
N SER A 77 -6.46 -13.33 13.76
CA SER A 77 -6.71 -14.38 14.76
C SER A 77 -5.95 -14.18 16.07
N SER A 78 -4.99 -13.25 16.12
CA SER A 78 -4.18 -13.00 17.31
C SER A 78 -3.91 -11.50 17.45
N SER A 79 -3.64 -11.07 18.68
CA SER A 79 -3.21 -9.70 18.95
C SER A 79 -1.76 -9.52 18.53
N GLY A 80 -1.40 -8.30 18.15
CA GLY A 80 -0.06 -8.01 17.64
C GLY A 80 -0.03 -6.81 16.71
N THR A 81 1.17 -6.55 16.19
CA THR A 81 1.41 -5.50 15.21
C THR A 81 1.70 -6.12 13.86
N TYR A 82 0.89 -5.77 12.87
CA TYR A 82 0.96 -6.31 11.52
C TYR A 82 1.33 -5.22 10.51
N VAL A 83 2.16 -5.58 9.54
CA VAL A 83 2.53 -4.69 8.42
C VAL A 83 1.74 -5.10 7.20
N ILE A 84 0.68 -4.35 6.91
CA ILE A 84 -0.18 -4.58 5.76
C ILE A 84 0.52 -4.01 4.54
N THR A 85 0.70 -4.83 3.52
CA THR A 85 1.29 -4.45 2.25
C THR A 85 0.24 -4.53 1.16
N LEU A 86 -0.02 -3.40 0.50
CA LEU A 86 -0.80 -3.32 -0.72
C LEU A 86 0.16 -3.23 -1.91
N LYS A 87 -0.01 -4.09 -2.91
CA LYS A 87 0.51 -3.91 -4.26
C LYS A 87 -0.66 -3.58 -5.19
N ALA A 88 -0.60 -2.45 -5.86
CA ALA A 88 -1.62 -2.04 -6.83
C ALA A 88 -0.97 -1.77 -8.19
N GLY A 89 -1.70 -2.07 -9.27
CA GLY A 89 -1.19 -1.89 -10.61
C GLY A 89 -1.93 -2.69 -11.67
N ARG A 90 -1.35 -2.73 -12.87
CA ARG A 90 -1.83 -3.58 -13.96
C ARG A 90 -1.13 -4.94 -13.93
N LYS A 91 -1.89 -6.00 -13.70
CA LYS A 91 -1.43 -7.39 -13.79
C LYS A 91 -1.91 -7.98 -15.13
N ASP A 92 -0.99 -8.48 -15.94
CA ASP A 92 -1.32 -9.21 -17.17
C ASP A 92 -1.37 -10.70 -16.84
N GLY A 93 -2.50 -11.19 -16.33
CA GLY A 93 -2.72 -12.60 -15.97
C GLY A 93 -1.83 -13.07 -14.80
N VAL A 94 -0.57 -13.36 -15.08
CA VAL A 94 0.39 -13.96 -14.13
C VAL A 94 1.44 -12.96 -13.66
N VAL A 95 1.78 -11.95 -14.45
CA VAL A 95 2.95 -11.08 -14.19
C VAL A 95 2.54 -9.64 -13.90
N TRP A 96 3.13 -9.07 -12.86
CA TRP A 96 3.09 -7.63 -12.59
C TRP A 96 3.96 -6.89 -13.59
N LYS A 97 3.40 -5.92 -14.30
CA LYS A 97 4.25 -5.01 -15.09
C LYS A 97 5.03 -4.13 -14.12
N GLU A 98 6.33 -4.36 -14.01
CA GLU A 98 7.19 -3.68 -13.03
C GLU A 98 7.10 -2.15 -13.09
N ASN A 99 6.91 -1.61 -14.30
CA ASN A 99 6.77 -0.16 -14.51
C ASN A 99 5.45 0.44 -14.01
N ASN A 100 4.44 -0.38 -13.71
CA ASN A 100 3.11 0.04 -13.23
C ASN A 100 2.75 -0.63 -11.89
N LYS A 101 3.75 -1.10 -11.14
CA LYS A 101 3.57 -1.70 -9.81
C LYS A 101 3.84 -0.66 -8.74
N TYR A 102 2.85 -0.42 -7.90
CA TYR A 102 2.92 0.50 -6.77
C TYR A 102 2.75 -0.30 -5.49
N ILE A 103 3.59 -0.01 -4.49
CA ILE A 103 3.59 -0.74 -3.22
C ILE A 103 3.48 0.27 -2.09
N THR A 104 2.52 0.06 -1.19
CA THR A 104 2.33 0.85 0.01
C THR A 104 2.21 -0.07 1.21
N LYS A 105 2.80 0.34 2.34
CA LYS A 105 2.77 -0.40 3.60
C LYS A 105 2.16 0.45 4.69
N ARG A 106 1.37 -0.17 5.56
CA ARG A 106 0.83 0.50 6.75
C ARG A 106 0.83 -0.47 7.93
N THR A 107 1.21 0.06 9.08
CA THR A 107 1.18 -0.69 10.34
C THR A 107 -0.21 -0.63 10.96
N LEU A 108 -0.67 -1.76 11.47
CA LEU A 108 -1.94 -1.91 12.16
C LEU A 108 -1.70 -2.70 13.44
N THR A 109 -2.32 -2.28 14.54
CA THR A 109 -2.24 -2.97 15.83
C THR A 109 -3.58 -3.60 16.15
N VAL A 110 -3.55 -4.89 16.47
CA VAL A 110 -4.69 -5.66 16.97
C VAL A 110 -4.48 -5.87 18.45
N GLN A 111 -5.49 -5.53 19.26
CA GLN A 111 -5.51 -5.69 20.70
C GLN A 111 -6.06 -7.06 21.12
#